data_AF-A0A9D5AUI6-F1
#
_entry.id   AF-A0A9D5AUI6-F1
#
_cell.length_a   1.000
_cell.length_b   1.000
_cell.length_c   1.000
_cell.angle_alpha   90.00
_cell.angle_beta   90.00
_cell.angle_gamma   90.00
#
_symmetry.space_group_name_H-M   'P 1'
#
loop_
_entity.id
_entity.type
_entity.pdbx_description
1 polymer ?
#
loop_
_entity_poly.entity_id
_entity_poly.type
_entity_poly.pdbx_seq_one_letter_code
_entity_poly.pdbx_strand_id
1 'polypeptide(L)'
;MIFVLFLLTLLSHSTSNASVLDFCVADLSSPQTPSGYPCKSSVTIKDFVFSNFNEGNTSNFFKFSVTPAFVNQFPAVNGLGISAARLDLDIGGVLPMHSHR
;
A
#
# COMPACT_ATOMS: atom_id res chain seq x y z
N MET A 1 -18.55 42.09 3.43
CA MET A 1 -17.17 41.69 3.81
C MET A 1 -17.17 40.56 4.83
N ILE A 2 -17.86 40.69 5.97
CA ILE A 2 -18.01 39.62 7.00
C ILE A 2 -18.56 38.30 6.44
N PHE A 3 -19.57 38.35 5.56
CA PHE A 3 -20.15 37.14 4.96
C PHE A 3 -19.17 36.38 4.06
N VAL A 4 -18.27 37.10 3.39
CA VAL A 4 -17.22 36.52 2.54
C VAL A 4 -16.13 35.90 3.39
N LEU A 5 -15.74 36.53 4.50
CA LEU A 5 -14.82 35.94 5.48
C LEU A 5 -15.39 34.66 6.10
N PHE A 6 -16.67 34.63 6.46
CA PHE A 6 -17.33 33.45 7.03
C PHE A 6 -17.38 32.27 6.04
N LEU A 7 -17.63 32.56 4.76
CA LEU A 7 -17.61 31.54 3.71
C LEU A 7 -16.19 30.99 3.48
N LEU A 8 -15.17 31.85 3.48
CA LEU A 8 -13.77 31.42 3.37
C LEU A 8 -13.34 30.52 4.54
N THR A 9 -13.80 30.79 5.77
CA THR A 9 -13.48 29.95 6.95
C THR A 9 -14.13 28.56 6.91
N LEU A 10 -15.28 28.42 6.24
CA LEU A 10 -15.92 27.13 6.00
C LEU A 10 -15.19 26.31 4.92
N LEU A 11 -14.67 26.98 3.89
CA LEU A 11 -13.87 26.36 2.81
C LEU A 11 -12.45 25.98 3.25
N SER A 12 -11.92 26.58 4.32
CA SER A 12 -10.57 26.30 4.85
C SER A 12 -10.55 25.28 5.99
N HIS A 13 -11.69 24.70 6.38
CA HIS A 13 -11.73 23.49 7.22
C HIS A 13 -11.41 22.23 6.39
N SER A 14 -10.21 22.21 5.83
CA SER A 14 -9.59 20.98 5.37
C SER A 14 -9.04 20.27 6.60
N THR A 15 -9.85 19.43 7.26
CA THR A 15 -9.31 18.43 8.18
C THR A 15 -8.56 17.41 7.35
N SER A 16 -7.35 17.76 6.95
CA SER A 16 -6.36 16.76 6.59
C SER A 16 -6.19 15.91 7.84
N ASN A 17 -6.85 14.76 7.87
CA ASN A 17 -6.44 13.66 8.71
C ASN A 17 -5.11 13.16 8.14
N ALA A 18 -4.06 13.99 8.24
CA ALA A 18 -2.71 13.48 8.19
C ALA A 18 -2.70 12.35 9.22
N SER A 19 -2.31 11.14 8.82
CA SER A 19 -2.35 9.97 9.68
C SER A 19 -1.44 10.21 10.89
N VAL A 20 -1.99 10.77 11.97
CA VAL A 20 -1.34 10.90 13.29
C VAL A 20 -1.42 9.56 14.01
N LEU A 21 -1.13 8.48 13.29
CA LEU A 21 -1.16 7.11 13.80
C LEU A 21 0.17 6.48 13.42
N ASP A 22 0.81 5.82 14.37
CA ASP A 22 2.08 5.11 14.14
C ASP A 22 1.95 4.08 13.01
N PHE A 23 0.75 3.49 12.86
CA PHE A 23 0.41 2.55 11.81
C PHE A 23 -1.09 2.58 11.49
N CYS A 24 -1.44 2.15 10.28
CA CYS A 24 -2.82 1.93 9.85
C CYS A 24 -2.89 0.65 9.02
N VAL A 25 -2.96 -0.53 9.67
CA VAL A 25 -3.08 -1.80 8.96
C VAL A 25 -4.37 -1.80 8.12
N ALA A 26 -4.25 -1.98 6.80
CA ALA A 26 -5.38 -1.93 5.89
C ALA A 26 -6.47 -2.95 6.22
N ASP A 27 -7.71 -2.48 6.28
CA ASP A 27 -8.90 -3.32 6.18
C ASP A 27 -9.22 -3.60 4.71
N LEU A 28 -8.74 -4.74 4.22
CA LEU A 28 -8.96 -5.17 2.84
C LEU A 28 -10.40 -5.62 2.56
N SER A 29 -11.28 -5.71 3.58
CA SER A 29 -12.71 -5.98 3.38
C SER A 29 -13.49 -4.71 3.01
N SER A 30 -12.91 -3.54 3.27
CA SER A 30 -13.48 -2.23 2.94
C SER A 30 -13.00 -1.73 1.56
N PRO A 31 -13.79 -0.87 0.89
CA PRO A 31 -13.37 -0.24 -0.36
C PRO A 31 -12.13 0.65 -0.17
N GLN A 32 -11.24 0.65 -1.17
CA GLN A 32 -10.12 1.57 -1.21
C GLN A 32 -10.58 3.02 -1.42
N THR A 33 -9.92 3.95 -0.76
CA THR A 33 -10.11 5.40 -0.89
C THR A 33 -8.94 6.04 -1.65
N PRO A 34 -9.03 7.32 -2.06
CA PRO A 34 -7.90 8.05 -2.64
C PRO A 34 -6.65 8.09 -1.74
N SER A 35 -6.80 7.91 -0.42
CA SER A 35 -5.71 7.91 0.55
C SER A 35 -5.25 6.50 0.97
N GLY A 36 -5.71 5.45 0.28
CA GLY A 36 -5.46 4.06 0.66
C GLY A 36 -6.67 3.41 1.32
N TYR A 37 -6.45 2.38 2.15
CA TYR A 37 -7.53 1.66 2.81
C TYR A 37 -7.87 2.24 4.19
N PRO A 38 -9.13 2.14 4.64
CA PRO A 38 -9.47 2.30 6.05
C PRO A 38 -8.62 1.37 6.93
N CYS A 39 -8.34 1.79 8.17
CA CYS A 39 -7.59 0.97 9.11
C CYS A 39 -8.48 -0.09 9.77
N LYS A 40 -7.93 -1.28 10.03
CA LYS A 40 -8.55 -2.25 10.94
C LYS A 40 -8.75 -1.65 12.34
N SER A 41 -9.81 -2.07 13.02
CA SER A 41 -10.11 -1.66 14.42
C SER A 41 -9.26 -2.38 15.47
N SER A 42 -8.70 -3.55 15.12
CA SER A 42 -7.84 -4.35 15.98
C SER A 42 -6.71 -4.97 15.16
N VAL A 43 -5.50 -4.97 15.71
CA VAL A 43 -4.28 -5.48 15.06
C VAL A 43 -3.48 -6.32 16.05
N THR A 44 -2.64 -7.19 15.50
CA THR A 44 -1.73 -8.05 16.26
C THR A 44 -0.32 -7.97 15.68
N ILE A 45 0.67 -8.49 16.40
CA ILE A 45 2.06 -8.57 15.91
C ILE A 45 2.13 -9.28 14.54
N LYS A 46 1.25 -10.26 14.29
CA LYS A 46 1.22 -11.01 13.02
C LYS A 46 0.89 -10.12 11.81
N ASP A 47 0.16 -9.02 12.01
CA ASP A 47 -0.14 -8.09 10.92
C ASP A 47 1.12 -7.35 10.43
N PHE A 48 2.17 -7.29 11.24
CA PHE A 48 3.43 -6.57 10.96
C PHE A 48 4.58 -7.47 10.52
N VAL A 49 4.34 -8.78 10.37
CA VAL A 49 5.37 -9.73 9.94
C VAL A 49 5.03 -10.23 8.54
N PHE A 50 5.92 -9.95 7.59
CA PHE A 50 5.84 -10.52 6.25
C PHE A 50 6.94 -11.56 6.06
N SER A 51 6.56 -12.81 5.78
CA SER A 51 7.50 -13.93 5.60
C SER A 51 7.30 -14.66 4.28
N ASN A 52 6.58 -14.06 3.34
CA ASN A 52 6.18 -14.72 2.10
C ASN A 52 7.19 -14.54 0.96
N PHE A 53 8.35 -13.92 1.20
CA PHE A 53 9.44 -13.84 0.22
C PHE A 53 10.20 -15.16 0.08
N ASN A 54 9.48 -16.19 -0.35
CA ASN A 54 10.02 -17.48 -0.74
C ASN A 54 10.45 -17.44 -2.22
N GLU A 55 11.22 -18.44 -2.64
CA GLU A 55 11.58 -18.63 -4.04
C GLU A 55 10.31 -18.81 -4.90
N GLY A 56 10.16 -17.95 -5.91
CA GLY A 56 9.07 -18.03 -6.86
C GLY A 56 9.31 -19.05 -7.98
N ASN A 57 8.22 -19.61 -8.53
CA ASN A 57 8.31 -20.57 -9.64
C ASN A 57 8.72 -19.88 -10.96
N THR A 58 9.98 -20.08 -11.36
CA THR A 58 10.55 -19.60 -12.64
C THR A 58 10.40 -20.60 -13.78
N SER A 59 9.78 -21.78 -13.58
CA SER A 59 9.46 -22.74 -14.65
C SER A 59 8.25 -22.27 -15.47
N ASN A 60 8.38 -21.10 -16.10
CA ASN A 60 7.38 -20.47 -16.94
C ASN A 60 8.02 -19.85 -18.19
N PHE A 61 7.20 -19.42 -19.16
CA PHE A 61 7.67 -18.92 -20.45
C PHE A 61 8.69 -17.77 -20.35
N PHE A 62 8.52 -16.87 -19.38
CA PHE A 62 9.39 -15.71 -19.19
C PHE A 62 10.56 -15.96 -18.24
N LYS A 63 10.58 -17.12 -17.58
CA LYS A 63 11.58 -17.54 -16.58
C LYS A 63 11.86 -16.53 -15.46
N PHE A 64 10.83 -15.82 -15.02
CA PHE A 64 10.90 -14.99 -13.82
C PHE A 64 9.67 -15.21 -12.95
N SER A 65 9.77 -14.86 -11.67
CA SER A 65 8.64 -14.81 -10.74
C SER A 65 8.72 -13.53 -9.90
N VAL A 66 7.59 -12.91 -9.62
CA VAL A 66 7.51 -11.72 -8.76
C VAL A 66 6.60 -12.04 -7.58
N THR A 67 7.12 -11.84 -6.37
CA THR A 67 6.36 -11.92 -5.13
C THR A 67 6.20 -10.52 -4.56
N PRO A 68 5.02 -9.89 -4.65
CA PRO A 68 4.78 -8.55 -4.11
C PRO A 68 4.49 -8.58 -2.60
N ALA A 69 4.96 -7.55 -1.91
CA ALA A 69 4.56 -7.15 -0.57
C ALA A 69 3.97 -5.73 -0.63
N PHE A 70 2.89 -5.57 -1.40
CA PHE A 70 2.11 -4.34 -1.49
C PHE A 70 0.99 -4.38 -0.44
N VAL A 71 0.19 -3.32 -0.33
CA VAL A 71 -0.89 -3.26 0.68
C VAL A 71 -1.84 -4.46 0.66
N ASN A 72 -2.09 -5.05 -0.52
CA ASN A 72 -2.96 -6.23 -0.66
C ASN A 72 -2.33 -7.53 -0.12
N GLN A 73 -0.99 -7.63 -0.06
CA GLN A 73 -0.28 -8.80 0.47
C GLN A 73 0.29 -8.56 1.86
N PHE A 74 0.62 -7.30 2.19
CA PHE A 74 1.14 -6.88 3.47
C PHE A 74 0.39 -5.63 3.97
N PRO A 75 -0.82 -5.81 4.56
CA PRO A 75 -1.70 -4.69 4.93
C PRO A 75 -1.08 -3.65 5.87
N ALA A 76 -0.04 -4.00 6.63
CA ALA A 76 0.64 -3.08 7.52
C ALA A 76 1.39 -1.95 6.83
N VAL A 77 1.70 -2.05 5.52
CA VAL A 77 2.36 -0.94 4.80
C VAL A 77 1.42 0.18 4.37
N ASN A 78 0.11 0.03 4.61
CA ASN A 78 -0.88 1.04 4.26
C ASN A 78 -0.60 2.38 4.97
N GLY A 79 -0.55 3.45 4.19
CA GLY A 79 -0.23 4.80 4.67
C GLY A 79 1.26 5.06 4.98
N LEU A 80 2.13 4.04 4.95
CA LEU A 80 3.55 4.20 5.30
C LEU A 80 4.44 4.67 4.14
N GLY A 81 3.90 4.74 2.92
CA GLY A 81 4.65 5.17 1.74
C GLY A 81 5.76 4.21 1.30
N ILE A 82 5.76 2.97 1.82
CA ILE A 82 6.73 1.93 1.46
C ILE A 82 6.01 0.71 0.87
N SER A 83 6.71 -0.02 0.01
CA SER A 83 6.31 -1.32 -0.50
C SER A 83 7.56 -2.10 -0.91
N ALA A 84 7.43 -3.41 -1.09
CA ALA A 84 8.55 -4.24 -1.53
C ALA A 84 8.07 -5.33 -2.49
N ALA A 85 8.99 -5.88 -3.26
CA ALA A 85 8.77 -7.08 -4.07
C ALA A 85 10.07 -7.89 -4.16
N ARG A 86 9.95 -9.21 -4.19
CA ARG A 86 11.04 -10.13 -4.54
C ARG A 86 10.89 -10.52 -6.01
N LEU A 87 11.97 -10.46 -6.77
CA LEU A 87 12.07 -10.95 -8.14
C LEU A 87 13.04 -12.14 -8.15
N ASP A 88 12.55 -13.30 -8.59
CA ASP A 88 13.38 -14.45 -8.92
C ASP A 88 13.51 -14.54 -10.45
N LEU A 89 14.73 -14.68 -10.95
CA LEU A 89 15.05 -14.69 -12.38
C LEU A 89 15.98 -15.87 -12.68
N ASP A 90 15.56 -16.75 -13.58
CA ASP A 90 16.37 -17.89 -14.01
C ASP A 90 17.16 -17.57 -15.29
N ILE A 91 18.06 -18.47 -15.71
CA ILE A 91 18.95 -18.28 -16.85
C ILE A 91 18.13 -18.02 -18.14
N GLY A 92 18.36 -16.85 -18.73
CA GLY A 92 17.65 -16.39 -19.93
C GLY A 92 16.25 -15.84 -19.63
N GLY A 93 15.90 -15.61 -18.37
CA GLY A 93 14.65 -14.97 -17.99
C GLY A 93 14.60 -13.50 -18.39
N VAL A 94 13.38 -13.05 -18.68
CA VAL A 94 13.11 -11.70 -19.18
C VAL A 94 11.96 -11.11 -18.41
N LEU A 95 12.24 -10.07 -17.64
CA LEU A 95 11.21 -9.17 -17.12
C LEU A 95 10.97 -8.06 -18.15
N PRO A 96 9.79 -7.98 -18.79
CA PRO A 96 9.52 -6.93 -19.77
C PRO A 96 9.69 -5.52 -19.20
N MET A 97 10.07 -4.56 -20.06
CA MET A 97 10.16 -3.15 -19.66
C MET A 97 8.80 -2.66 -19.15
N HIS A 98 8.79 -2.04 -17.98
CA HIS A 98 7.60 -1.49 -17.34
C HIS A 98 7.96 -0.27 -16.47
N SER A 99 6.96 0.36 -15.86
CA SER A 99 7.12 1.49 -14.94
C SER A 99 6.18 1.36 -13.75
N HIS A 100 6.57 1.95 -12.62
CA HIS A 100 5.72 2.15 -11.45
C HIS A 100 5.28 3.61 -11.44
N ARG A 101 3.98 3.85 -11.21
CA ARG A 101 3.40 5.19 -11.16
C ARG A 101 3.08 5.58 -9.73
#